data_AF-A0A9E3MD04-F1
#
_entry.id   AF-A0A9E3MD04-F1
#
_cell.length_a   1.000
_cell.length_b   1.000
_cell.length_c   1.000
_cell.angle_alpha   90.00
_cell.angle_beta   90.00
_cell.angle_gamma   90.00
#
_symmetry.space_group_name_H-M   'P 1'
#
loop_
_entity.id
_entity.type
_entity.pdbx_description
1 polymer ?
#
loop_
_entity_poly.entity_id
_entity_poly.type
_entity_poly.pdbx_seq_one_letter_code
_entity_poly.pdbx_strand_id
1 'polypeptide(L)'
;MIAAWLSKAAAPLLIAGAMLLAAAGLGWLTLKTIDDMVDTAASGARAERDHYWRAQIEQSNAIAQKAIADALKNTMAAQDAARDQVAAAEARATQLETENAALPDNGRCGLGRDRVRLLNKR
;
A
#
# COMPACT_ATOMS: atom_id res chain seq x y z
N MET A 1 2.65 15.72 84.53
CA MET A 1 1.38 15.00 84.33
C MET A 1 0.99 14.86 82.85
N ILE A 2 1.28 15.84 81.97
CA ILE A 2 0.99 15.79 80.52
C ILE A 2 1.77 14.67 79.79
N ALA A 3 3.05 14.45 80.12
CA ALA A 3 3.90 13.44 79.47
C ALA A 3 3.42 11.99 79.66
N ALA A 4 2.83 11.64 80.81
CA ALA A 4 2.33 10.30 81.11
C ALA A 4 1.00 9.99 80.41
N TRP A 5 0.26 11.02 80.00
CA TRP A 5 -0.96 10.90 79.21
C TRP A 5 -0.63 10.75 77.72
N LEU A 6 0.37 11.49 77.24
CA LEU A 6 0.92 11.34 75.88
C LEU A 6 1.45 9.92 75.62
N SER A 7 2.19 9.33 76.57
CA SER A 7 2.75 7.98 76.42
C SER A 7 1.68 6.88 76.39
N LYS A 8 0.56 7.06 77.09
CA LYS A 8 -0.59 6.13 77.04
C LYS A 8 -1.40 6.25 75.76
N ALA A 9 -1.50 7.46 75.19
CA ALA A 9 -2.22 7.71 73.93
C ALA A 9 -1.37 7.42 72.66
N ALA A 10 -0.03 7.37 72.79
CA ALA A 10 0.86 7.15 71.65
C ALA A 10 0.71 5.76 71.01
N ALA A 11 0.57 4.71 71.81
CA ALA A 11 0.44 3.33 71.30
C ALA A 11 -0.81 3.12 70.41
N PRO A 12 -2.04 3.50 70.82
CA PRO A 12 -3.21 3.35 69.94
C PRO A 12 -3.13 4.27 68.70
N LEU A 13 -2.53 5.46 68.80
CA LEU A 13 -2.31 6.33 67.64
C LEU A 13 -1.36 5.72 66.61
N LEU A 14 -0.27 5.09 67.05
CA LEU A 14 0.67 4.40 66.16
C LEU A 14 0.01 3.20 65.47
N ILE A 15 -0.79 2.42 66.21
CA ILE A 15 -1.53 1.29 65.64
C ILE A 15 -2.56 1.79 64.60
N ALA A 16 -3.33 2.82 64.94
CA ALA A 16 -4.29 3.41 64.00
C ALA A 16 -3.60 3.98 62.75
N GLY A 17 -2.46 4.66 62.93
CA GLY A 17 -1.64 5.15 61.82
C GLY A 17 -1.10 4.03 60.93
N ALA A 18 -0.59 2.96 61.52
CA ALA A 18 -0.12 1.78 60.79
C ALA A 18 -1.25 1.10 60.02
N MET A 19 -2.45 0.99 60.61
CA MET A 19 -3.63 0.43 59.92
C MET A 19 -4.08 1.31 58.75
N LEU A 20 -4.07 2.63 58.90
CA LEU A 20 -4.38 3.56 57.81
C LEU A 20 -3.39 3.45 56.66
N LEU A 21 -2.09 3.39 56.97
CA LEU A 21 -1.04 3.21 55.95
C LEU A 21 -1.17 1.85 55.26
N ALA A 22 -1.47 0.79 56.00
CA ALA A 22 -1.70 -0.53 55.41
C ALA A 22 -2.92 -0.52 54.48
N ALA A 23 -4.03 0.11 54.89
CA ALA A 23 -5.23 0.25 54.07
C ALA A 23 -4.96 1.07 52.80
N ALA A 24 -4.22 2.18 52.92
CA ALA A 24 -3.83 3.00 51.77
C ALA A 24 -2.89 2.24 50.82
N GLY A 25 -1.92 1.49 51.36
CA GLY A 25 -1.00 0.68 50.57
C GLY A 25 -1.71 -0.45 49.81
N LEU A 26 -2.65 -1.14 50.46
CA LEU A 26 -3.50 -2.14 49.81
C LEU A 26 -4.39 -1.51 48.75
N GLY A 27 -5.01 -0.36 49.03
CA GLY A 27 -5.83 0.37 48.06
C GLY A 27 -5.03 0.85 46.84
N TRP A 28 -3.79 1.26 47.03
CA TRP A 28 -2.90 1.62 45.92
C TRP A 28 -2.50 0.39 45.09
N LEU A 29 -2.20 -0.74 45.75
CA LEU A 29 -1.81 -1.97 45.08
C LEU A 29 -2.97 -2.56 44.25
N THR A 30 -4.20 -2.48 44.76
CA THR A 30 -5.39 -2.93 44.01
C THR A 30 -5.63 -2.06 42.78
N LEU A 31 -5.53 -0.73 42.91
CA LEU A 31 -5.66 0.18 41.77
C LEU A 31 -4.58 -0.08 40.71
N LYS A 32 -3.32 -0.20 41.13
CA LYS A 32 -2.22 -0.54 40.22
C LYS A 32 -2.44 -1.87 39.49
N THR A 33 -2.93 -2.89 40.19
CA THR A 33 -3.20 -4.20 39.57
C THR A 33 -4.31 -4.08 38.52
N ILE A 34 -5.36 -3.31 38.80
CA ILE A 34 -6.45 -3.07 37.85
C ILE A 34 -5.93 -2.33 36.61
N ASP A 35 -5.13 -1.28 36.80
CA ASP A 35 -4.53 -0.53 35.69
C ASP A 35 -3.65 -1.43 34.82
N ASP A 36 -2.77 -2.23 35.44
CA ASP A 36 -1.89 -3.17 34.73
C ASP A 36 -2.71 -4.22 33.94
N MET A 37 -3.84 -4.70 34.49
CA MET A 37 -4.75 -5.61 33.79
C MET A 37 -5.42 -4.95 32.58
N VAL A 38 -5.87 -3.70 32.72
CA VAL A 38 -6.51 -2.93 31.64
C VAL A 38 -5.51 -2.65 30.52
N ASP A 39 -4.29 -2.23 30.86
CA ASP A 39 -3.24 -1.96 29.89
C ASP A 39 -2.79 -3.23 29.15
N THR A 40 -2.69 -4.34 29.86
CA THR A 40 -2.39 -5.65 29.24
C THR A 40 -3.49 -6.09 28.29
N ALA A 41 -4.76 -5.97 28.69
CA ALA A 41 -5.89 -6.30 27.82
C ALA A 41 -5.95 -5.37 26.60
N ALA A 42 -5.75 -4.07 26.79
CA ALA A 42 -5.79 -3.08 25.71
C ALA A 42 -4.62 -3.26 24.73
N SER A 43 -3.42 -3.57 25.22
CA SER A 43 -2.25 -3.85 24.37
C SER A 43 -2.42 -5.15 23.59
N GLY A 44 -2.93 -6.22 24.21
CA GLY A 44 -3.29 -7.47 23.53
C GLY A 44 -4.30 -7.26 22.42
N ALA A 45 -5.42 -6.57 22.69
CA ALA A 45 -6.45 -6.30 21.71
C ALA A 45 -5.98 -5.41 20.54
N ARG A 46 -5.03 -4.50 20.79
CA ARG A 46 -4.38 -3.72 19.71
C ARG A 46 -3.48 -4.61 18.87
N ALA A 47 -2.64 -5.43 19.50
CA ALA A 47 -1.73 -6.34 18.81
C ALA A 47 -2.48 -7.35 17.91
N GLU A 48 -3.58 -7.92 18.40
CA GLU A 48 -4.43 -8.83 17.62
C GLU A 48 -5.03 -8.14 16.39
N ARG A 49 -5.56 -6.92 16.56
CA ARG A 49 -6.11 -6.13 15.44
C ARG A 49 -5.02 -5.74 14.45
N ASP A 50 -3.87 -5.30 14.92
CA ASP A 50 -2.74 -4.93 14.06
C ASP A 50 -2.26 -6.14 13.25
N HIS A 51 -2.17 -7.32 13.88
CA HIS A 51 -1.81 -8.55 13.19
C HIS A 51 -2.87 -8.92 12.13
N TYR A 52 -4.15 -8.88 12.49
CA TYR A 52 -5.24 -9.15 11.56
C TYR A 52 -5.21 -8.20 10.35
N TRP A 53 -5.10 -6.89 10.57
CA TRP A 53 -5.09 -5.92 9.50
C TRP A 53 -3.83 -5.97 8.65
N ARG A 54 -2.66 -6.25 9.24
CA ARG A 54 -1.43 -6.48 8.47
C ARG A 54 -1.60 -7.66 7.52
N ALA A 55 -2.17 -8.77 7.98
CA ALA A 55 -2.43 -9.93 7.13
C ALA A 55 -3.42 -9.61 6.00
N GLN A 56 -4.48 -8.86 6.29
CA GLN A 56 -5.45 -8.43 5.27
C GLN A 56 -4.82 -7.49 4.22
N ILE A 57 -3.97 -6.55 4.67
CA ILE A 57 -3.24 -5.64 3.78
C ILE A 57 -2.26 -6.42 2.91
N GLU A 58 -1.53 -7.37 3.47
CA GLU A 58 -0.60 -8.21 2.71
C GLU A 58 -1.34 -9.03 1.64
N GLN A 59 -2.47 -9.64 2.00
CA GLN A 59 -3.32 -10.36 1.05
C GLN A 59 -3.84 -9.45 -0.07
N SER A 60 -4.33 -8.25 0.28
CA SER A 60 -4.82 -7.27 -0.68
C SER A 60 -3.71 -6.80 -1.62
N ASN A 61 -2.51 -6.54 -1.08
CA ASN A 61 -1.34 -6.15 -1.86
C ASN A 61 -0.91 -7.25 -2.83
N ALA A 62 -0.94 -8.51 -2.42
CA ALA A 62 -0.61 -9.64 -3.29
C ALA A 62 -1.58 -9.73 -4.49
N ILE A 63 -2.89 -9.52 -4.25
CA ILE A 63 -3.91 -9.48 -5.31
C ILE A 63 -3.65 -8.30 -6.26
N ALA A 64 -3.40 -7.11 -5.72
CA ALA A 64 -3.14 -5.92 -6.52
C ALA A 64 -1.86 -6.07 -7.37
N GLN A 65 -0.78 -6.60 -6.81
CA GLN A 65 0.46 -6.87 -7.53
C GLN A 65 0.26 -7.87 -8.65
N LYS A 66 -0.52 -8.93 -8.42
CA LYS A 66 -0.88 -9.90 -9.47
C LYS A 66 -1.65 -9.23 -10.61
N ALA A 67 -2.66 -8.42 -10.28
CA ALA A 67 -3.45 -7.69 -11.28
C ALA A 67 -2.58 -6.72 -12.10
N ILE A 68 -1.66 -6.01 -11.44
CA ILE A 68 -0.69 -5.13 -12.12
C ILE A 68 0.21 -5.93 -13.06
N ALA A 69 0.75 -7.07 -12.61
CA ALA A 69 1.60 -7.92 -13.42
C ALA A 69 0.86 -8.46 -14.67
N ASP A 70 -0.40 -8.87 -14.51
CA ASP A 70 -1.21 -9.36 -15.62
C ASP A 70 -1.58 -8.22 -16.59
N ALA A 71 -1.92 -7.04 -16.07
CA ALA A 71 -2.12 -5.85 -16.91
C ALA A 71 -0.86 -5.43 -17.67
N LEU A 72 0.31 -5.52 -17.04
CA LEU A 72 1.60 -5.23 -17.67
C LEU A 72 1.88 -6.20 -18.81
N LYS A 73 1.66 -7.51 -18.61
CA LYS A 73 1.82 -8.50 -19.68
C LYS A 73 0.91 -8.22 -20.87
N ASN A 74 -0.36 -7.91 -20.61
CA ASN A 74 -1.33 -7.62 -21.66
C ASN A 74 -0.97 -6.35 -22.43
N THR A 75 -0.53 -5.30 -21.73
CA THR A 75 -0.11 -4.04 -22.36
C THR A 75 1.18 -4.22 -23.16
N MET A 76 2.14 -5.01 -22.68
CA MET A 76 3.35 -5.35 -23.45
C MET A 76 2.99 -6.10 -24.73
N ALA A 77 2.14 -7.13 -24.65
CA ALA A 77 1.70 -7.87 -25.84
C ALA A 77 0.97 -6.97 -26.86
N ALA A 78 0.14 -6.04 -26.38
CA ALA A 78 -0.52 -5.06 -27.25
C ALA A 78 0.47 -4.08 -27.88
N GLN A 79 1.49 -3.64 -27.14
CA GLN A 79 2.55 -2.77 -27.67
C GLN A 79 3.40 -3.48 -28.72
N ASP A 80 3.75 -4.75 -28.50
CA ASP A 80 4.51 -5.54 -29.47
C ASP A 80 3.70 -5.74 -30.76
N ALA A 81 2.42 -6.10 -30.65
CA ALA A 81 1.54 -6.21 -31.82
C ALA A 81 1.37 -4.87 -32.56
N ALA A 82 1.32 -3.74 -31.84
CA ALA A 82 1.27 -2.42 -32.46
C ALA A 82 2.59 -2.08 -33.18
N ARG A 83 3.73 -2.41 -32.59
CA ARG A 83 5.06 -2.22 -33.20
C ARG A 83 5.19 -3.04 -34.48
N ASP A 84 4.75 -4.30 -34.47
CA ASP A 84 4.76 -5.15 -35.65
C ASP A 84 3.90 -4.57 -36.78
N GLN A 85 2.72 -4.04 -36.46
CA GLN A 85 1.84 -3.39 -37.44
C GLN A 85 2.47 -2.11 -38.01
N VAL A 86 3.12 -1.30 -37.18
CA VAL A 86 3.85 -0.10 -37.62
C VAL A 86 4.99 -0.49 -38.54
N ALA A 87 5.83 -1.45 -38.13
CA ALA A 87 6.93 -1.93 -38.96
C ALA A 87 6.45 -2.49 -40.31
N ALA A 88 5.33 -3.23 -40.32
CA ALA A 88 4.72 -3.72 -41.55
C ALA A 88 4.14 -2.60 -42.43
N ALA A 89 3.61 -1.52 -41.83
CA ALA A 89 3.14 -0.35 -42.55
C ALA A 89 4.31 0.45 -43.15
N GLU A 90 5.39 0.65 -42.38
CA GLU A 90 6.62 1.33 -42.84
C GLU A 90 7.30 0.57 -43.98
N ALA A 91 7.40 -0.76 -43.88
CA ALA A 91 7.94 -1.61 -44.94
C ALA A 91 7.11 -1.48 -46.24
N ARG A 92 5.78 -1.48 -46.13
CA ARG A 92 4.88 -1.26 -47.28
C ARG A 92 5.03 0.14 -47.86
N ALA A 93 5.14 1.17 -47.03
CA ALA A 93 5.35 2.54 -47.49
C ALA A 93 6.66 2.67 -48.28
N THR A 94 7.75 2.14 -47.72
CA THR A 94 9.08 2.13 -48.37
C THR A 94 9.05 1.40 -49.71
N GLN A 95 8.34 0.26 -49.77
CA GLN A 95 8.18 -0.48 -51.02
C GLN A 95 7.41 0.34 -52.07
N LEU A 96 6.29 0.96 -51.70
CA LEU A 96 5.52 1.81 -52.61
C LEU A 96 6.31 3.06 -53.06
N GLU A 97 7.13 3.65 -52.19
CA GLU A 97 8.02 4.75 -52.56
C GLU A 97 9.06 4.31 -53.59
N THR A 98 9.64 3.12 -53.41
CA THR A 98 10.60 2.52 -54.36
C THR A 98 9.92 2.22 -55.70
N GLU A 99 8.73 1.60 -55.69
CA GLU A 99 7.93 1.35 -56.89
C GLU A 99 7.54 2.65 -57.61
N ASN A 100 7.20 3.70 -56.86
CA ASN A 100 6.88 5.01 -57.43
C ASN A 100 8.09 5.68 -58.09
N ALA A 101 9.27 5.59 -57.47
CA ALA A 101 10.52 6.13 -57.99
C ALA A 101 10.98 5.43 -59.28
N ALA A 102 10.63 4.15 -59.45
CA ALA A 102 10.92 3.38 -60.66
C ALA A 102 9.98 3.72 -61.83
N LEU A 103 8.85 4.41 -61.60
CA LEU A 103 7.92 4.76 -62.66
C LEU A 103 8.46 5.93 -63.51
N PRO A 104 8.33 5.86 -64.85
CA PRO A 104 8.84 6.89 -65.74
C PRO A 104 8.17 8.25 -65.49
N ASP A 105 8.99 9.30 -65.40
CA ASP A 105 8.51 10.68 -65.36
C ASP A 105 8.42 11.24 -66.79
N ASN A 106 7.20 11.42 -67.25
CA ASN A 106 6.85 11.86 -68.60
C ASN A 106 6.64 13.39 -68.69
N GLY A 107 7.08 14.16 -67.68
CA GLY A 107 7.15 15.62 -67.72
C GLY A 107 5.79 16.33 -67.85
N ARG A 108 4.69 15.60 -67.72
CA ARG A 108 3.33 16.13 -67.70
C ARG A 108 2.98 16.58 -66.29
N CYS A 109 2.34 17.74 -66.16
CA CYS A 109 1.78 18.17 -64.88
C CYS A 109 0.67 17.22 -64.43
N GLY A 110 0.85 16.55 -63.29
CA GLY A 110 -0.16 15.68 -62.66
C GLY A 110 0.32 14.27 -62.32
N LEU A 111 -0.53 13.48 -61.64
CA LEU A 111 -0.27 12.07 -61.33
C LEU A 111 -0.64 11.18 -62.52
N GLY A 112 0.33 10.45 -63.08
CA GLY A 112 0.10 9.48 -64.15
C GLY A 112 -0.72 8.27 -63.70
N ARG A 113 -1.37 7.56 -64.65
CA ARG A 113 -2.28 6.43 -64.39
C ARG A 113 -1.64 5.34 -63.50
N ASP A 114 -0.37 5.05 -63.72
CA ASP A 114 0.34 3.99 -62.99
C ASP A 114 0.67 4.42 -61.55
N ARG A 115 0.96 5.72 -61.30
CA ARG A 115 1.11 6.27 -59.94
C ARG A 115 -0.23 6.26 -59.18
N VAL A 116 -1.35 6.56 -59.85
CA VAL A 116 -2.69 6.46 -59.24
C VAL A 116 -3.03 5.02 -58.86
N ARG A 117 -2.74 4.05 -59.75
CA ARG A 117 -2.91 2.62 -59.45
C ARG A 117 -2.06 2.17 -58.26
N LEU A 118 -0.83 2.68 -58.15
CA LEU A 118 0.06 2.38 -57.03
C LEU A 118 -0.47 2.94 -55.70
N LEU A 119 -0.99 4.17 -55.69
CA LEU A 119 -1.62 4.77 -54.50
C LEU A 119 -2.86 4.00 -54.04
N ASN A 120 -3.64 3.44 -54.98
CA ASN A 120 -4.80 2.60 -54.66
C ASN A 120 -4.44 1.20 -54.11
N LYS A 121 -3.16 0.83 -54.04
CA LYS A 121 -2.69 -0.41 -53.39
C LYS A 121 -2.34 -0.22 -51.90
N ARG A 122 -2.44 1.00 -51.37
CA ARG A 122 -2.20 1.30 -49.95
C ARG A 122 -3.23 0.64 -49.03
#